data_AF-A0A367KUH4-F1
#
_entry.id   AF-A0A367KUH4-F1
#
_cell.length_a   1.000
_cell.length_b   1.000
_cell.length_c   1.000
_cell.angle_alpha   90.00
_cell.angle_beta   90.00
_cell.angle_gamma   90.00
#
_symmetry.space_group_name_H-M   'P 1'
#
loop_
_entity.id
_entity.type
_entity.pdbx_description
1 polymer ?
#
loop_
_entity_poly.entity_id
_entity_poly.type
_entity_poly.pdbx_seq_one_letter_code
_entity_poly.pdbx_strand_id
1 'polypeptide(L)'
;MWYLQLHYPELSPVMSTAAAMFAGISTSLALETVLLRRSMKVPYSAAFRAAMGMSFVSMLVMELSENLMDWHLMGGQVLFHDPKFWMAAAASTAVGYIVPLPYNYWRLKALGKACH
;
A
#
# COMPACT_ATOMS: atom_id res chain seq x y z
N MET A 1 2.67 9.81 -3.26
CA MET A 1 3.45 10.56 -2.26
C MET A 1 4.32 11.64 -2.90
N TRP A 2 5.05 11.36 -3.98
CA TRP A 2 5.95 12.33 -4.64
C TRP A 2 5.30 13.64 -5.12
N TYR A 3 4.05 13.63 -5.60
CA TYR A 3 3.33 14.86 -5.97
C TYR A 3 3.23 15.86 -4.80
N LEU A 4 2.92 15.38 -3.59
CA LEU A 4 2.81 16.23 -2.41
C LEU A 4 4.20 16.72 -1.96
N GLN A 5 5.24 15.89 -2.07
CA GLN A 5 6.61 16.30 -1.76
C GLN A 5 7.17 17.35 -2.72
N LEU A 6 6.74 17.33 -3.99
CA LEU A 6 7.20 18.29 -5.01
C LEU A 6 6.48 19.65 -4.91
N HIS A 7 5.16 19.63 -4.70
CA HIS A 7 4.34 20.85 -4.71
C HIS A 7 4.13 21.46 -3.32
N TYR A 8 4.29 20.67 -2.26
CA TYR A 8 4.09 21.10 -0.88
C TYR A 8 5.22 20.55 0.04
N PRO A 9 6.48 20.95 -0.20
CA PRO A 9 7.63 20.45 0.58
C PRO A 9 7.59 20.88 2.06
N GLU A 10 6.83 21.93 2.40
CA GLU A 10 6.63 22.44 3.77
C GLU A 10 5.72 21.53 4.62
N LEU A 11 4.99 20.58 4.00
CA LEU A 11 4.15 19.64 4.74
C LEU A 11 5.01 18.59 5.44
N SER A 12 4.66 18.30 6.70
CA SER A 12 5.27 17.20 7.44
C SER A 12 5.19 15.90 6.64
N PRO A 13 6.30 15.13 6.51
CA PRO A 13 6.30 13.85 5.80
C PRO A 13 5.21 12.90 6.27
N VAL A 14 4.84 12.95 7.55
CA VAL A 14 3.77 12.15 8.13
C VAL A 14 2.41 12.50 7.53
N MET A 15 2.13 13.78 7.31
CA MET A 15 0.86 14.24 6.72
C MET A 15 0.78 13.88 5.24
N SER A 16 1.88 14.06 4.51
CA SER A 16 1.98 13.71 3.09
C SER A 16 1.82 12.20 2.88
N THR A 17 2.43 11.39 3.73
CA THR A 17 2.27 9.93 3.75
C THR A 17 0.84 9.54 4.12
N ALA A 18 0.26 10.08 5.18
CA ALA A 18 -1.11 9.76 5.57
C ALA A 18 -2.14 10.10 4.48
N ALA A 19 -2.00 11.26 3.82
CA ALA A 19 -2.86 11.65 2.71
C ALA A 19 -2.69 10.73 1.50
N ALA A 20 -1.44 10.38 1.15
CA ALA A 20 -1.15 9.46 0.06
C ALA A 20 -1.71 8.05 0.34
N MET A 21 -1.52 7.54 1.56
CA MET A 21 -2.06 6.25 2.00
C MET A 21 -3.59 6.25 1.96
N PHE A 22 -4.24 7.32 2.43
CA PHE A 22 -5.70 7.42 2.39
C PHE A 22 -6.23 7.38 0.96
N ALA A 23 -5.58 8.11 0.04
CA ALA A 23 -5.94 8.09 -1.38
C ALA A 23 -5.68 6.71 -2.04
N GLY A 24 -4.53 6.08 -1.76
CA GLY A 24 -4.18 4.75 -2.30
C GLY A 24 -5.10 3.64 -1.80
N ILE A 25 -5.40 3.63 -0.51
CA ILE A 25 -6.28 2.62 0.11
C ILE A 25 -7.73 2.83 -0.32
N SER A 26 -8.23 4.07 -0.36
CA SER A 26 -9.61 4.34 -0.78
C SER A 26 -9.86 3.93 -2.23
N THR A 27 -8.93 4.25 -3.13
CA THR A 27 -9.01 3.83 -4.54
C THR A 27 -8.88 2.32 -4.70
N SER A 28 -7.96 1.67 -3.97
CA SER A 28 -7.82 0.20 -3.99
C SER A 28 -9.07 -0.51 -3.46
N LEU A 29 -9.61 -0.04 -2.34
CA LEU A 29 -10.83 -0.59 -1.74
C LEU A 29 -12.05 -0.40 -2.65
N ALA A 30 -12.16 0.77 -3.31
CA ALA A 30 -13.20 1.01 -4.30
C ALA A 30 -13.05 0.06 -5.50
N LEU A 31 -11.84 -0.13 -6.01
CA LEU A 31 -11.56 -0.99 -7.16
C LEU A 31 -11.81 -2.47 -6.84
N GLU A 32 -11.33 -2.98 -5.71
CA GLU A 32 -11.62 -4.34 -5.24
C GLU A 32 -13.13 -4.56 -5.04
N THR A 33 -13.83 -3.60 -4.42
CA THR A 33 -15.29 -3.69 -4.22
C THR A 33 -16.03 -3.76 -5.57
N VAL A 34 -15.64 -2.94 -6.55
CA VAL A 34 -16.24 -2.93 -7.89
C VAL A 34 -15.94 -4.24 -8.64
N LEU A 35 -14.70 -4.75 -8.57
CA LEU A 35 -14.31 -6.01 -9.19
C LEU A 35 -15.03 -7.20 -8.54
N LEU A 36 -15.10 -7.28 -7.21
CA LEU A 36 -15.83 -8.33 -6.49
C LEU A 36 -17.30 -8.35 -6.86
N ARG A 37 -17.93 -7.17 -6.95
CA ARG A 37 -19.31 -7.04 -7.41
C ARG A 37 -19.47 -7.51 -8.86
N ARG A 38 -18.54 -7.17 -9.76
CA ARG A 38 -18.61 -7.55 -11.17
C ARG A 38 -18.36 -9.05 -11.39
N SER A 39 -17.39 -9.62 -10.69
CA SER A 39 -16.96 -11.01 -10.85
C SER A 39 -17.87 -11.99 -10.10
N MET A 40 -18.25 -11.69 -8.85
CA MET A 40 -19.02 -12.60 -8.00
C MET A 40 -20.49 -12.20 -7.81
N LYS A 41 -20.95 -11.06 -8.36
CA LYS A 41 -22.32 -10.54 -8.24
C LYS A 41 -22.84 -10.40 -6.80
N VAL A 42 -21.94 -10.27 -5.84
CA VAL A 42 -22.28 -10.08 -4.42
C VAL A 42 -22.81 -8.67 -4.14
N PRO A 43 -23.71 -8.50 -3.15
CA PRO A 43 -24.21 -7.18 -2.76
C PRO A 43 -23.06 -6.28 -2.25
N TYR A 44 -23.16 -4.98 -2.51
CA TYR A 44 -22.10 -3.99 -2.23
C TYR A 44 -21.58 -4.05 -0.78
N SER A 45 -22.47 -4.25 0.20
CA SER A 45 -22.11 -4.37 1.61
C SER A 45 -21.22 -5.58 1.91
N ALA A 46 -21.46 -6.71 1.22
CA ALA A 46 -20.66 -7.92 1.36
C ALA A 46 -19.33 -7.81 0.60
N ALA A 47 -19.34 -7.21 -0.59
CA ALA A 47 -18.11 -6.94 -1.36
C ALA A 47 -17.14 -6.04 -0.59
N PHE A 48 -17.65 -4.97 0.01
CA PHE A 48 -16.85 -4.05 0.81
C PHE A 48 -16.29 -4.71 2.07
N ARG A 49 -17.10 -5.50 2.80
CA ARG A 49 -16.63 -6.28 3.95
C ARG A 49 -15.55 -7.29 3.55
N ALA A 50 -15.69 -7.93 2.40
CA ALA A 50 -14.70 -8.87 1.88
C ALA A 50 -13.38 -8.16 1.52
N ALA A 51 -13.45 -7.03 0.83
CA ALA A 51 -12.27 -6.23 0.47
C ALA A 51 -11.53 -5.72 1.73
N MET A 52 -12.26 -5.16 2.70
CA MET A 52 -11.69 -4.78 3.99
C MET A 52 -11.09 -5.98 4.76
N GLY A 53 -11.73 -7.15 4.70
CA GLY A 53 -11.29 -8.33 5.44
C GLY A 53 -10.16 -9.12 4.80
N MET A 54 -9.90 -8.97 3.50
CA MET A 54 -8.92 -9.79 2.79
C MET A 54 -7.57 -9.09 2.65
N SER A 55 -7.56 -7.80 2.30
CA SER A 55 -6.35 -7.10 1.82
C SER A 55 -5.99 -5.83 2.59
N PHE A 56 -6.91 -5.22 3.36
CA PHE A 56 -6.74 -3.88 3.93
C PHE A 56 -5.52 -3.74 4.86
N VAL A 57 -5.31 -4.70 5.76
CA VAL A 57 -4.19 -4.67 6.71
C VAL A 57 -2.86 -4.85 5.97
N SER A 58 -2.81 -5.75 4.98
CA SER A 58 -1.62 -5.93 4.15
C SER A 58 -1.34 -4.71 3.27
N MET A 59 -2.37 -4.04 2.75
CA MET A 59 -2.23 -2.77 2.02
C MET A 59 -1.67 -1.66 2.92
N LEU A 60 -2.16 -1.54 4.15
CA LEU A 60 -1.62 -0.57 5.13
C LEU A 60 -0.14 -0.84 5.42
N VAL A 61 0.22 -2.10 5.66
CA VAL A 61 1.59 -2.50 5.98
C VAL A 61 2.53 -2.28 4.79
N MET A 62 2.09 -2.59 3.57
CA MET A 62 2.83 -2.36 2.34
C MET A 62 3.12 -0.87 2.13
N GLU A 63 2.07 -0.05 2.07
CA GLU A 63 2.17 1.39 1.87
C GLU A 63 2.98 2.08 2.97
N LEU A 64 2.84 1.65 4.23
CA LEU A 64 3.65 2.19 5.31
C LEU A 64 5.13 1.83 5.14
N SER A 65 5.43 0.59 4.75
CA SER A 65 6.81 0.12 4.57
C SER A 65 7.50 0.82 3.39
N GLU A 66 6.78 1.03 2.29
CA GLU A 66 7.27 1.77 1.13
C GLU A 66 7.55 3.23 1.49
N ASN A 67 6.60 3.90 2.15
CA ASN A 67 6.79 5.31 2.53
C ASN A 67 7.92 5.48 3.57
N LEU A 68 8.10 4.52 4.48
CA LEU A 68 9.23 4.52 5.42
C LEU A 68 10.57 4.30 4.71
N MET A 69 10.62 3.38 3.76
CA MET A 69 11.85 3.09 3.00
C MET A 69 12.20 4.23 2.06
N ASP A 70 11.22 4.84 1.39
CA ASP A 70 11.39 6.05 0.58
C ASP A 70 11.96 7.20 1.42
N TRP A 71 11.41 7.41 2.62
CA TRP A 71 11.92 8.43 3.52
C TRP A 71 13.35 8.13 3.99
N HIS A 72 13.64 6.87 4.31
CA HIS A 72 14.98 6.44 4.74
C HIS A 72 16.03 6.56 3.63
N LEU A 73 15.68 6.22 2.39
CA LEU A 73 16.61 6.21 1.25
C LEU A 73 16.78 7.59 0.60
N MET A 74 15.71 8.39 0.53
CA MET A 74 15.73 9.66 -0.20
C MET A 74 15.75 10.90 0.71
N GLY A 75 15.56 10.73 2.03
CA GLY A 75 15.58 11.85 2.99
C GLY A 75 14.54 12.93 2.70
N GLY A 76 13.51 12.63 1.90
CA GLY A 76 12.48 13.59 1.47
C GLY A 76 12.83 14.40 0.21
N GLN A 77 13.92 14.10 -0.49
CA GLN A 77 14.28 14.77 -1.75
C GLN A 77 13.90 13.93 -2.98
N VAL A 78 13.06 14.49 -3.84
CA VAL A 78 12.61 13.83 -5.08
C VAL A 78 13.51 14.27 -6.24
N LEU A 79 14.46 13.42 -6.61
CA LEU A 79 15.41 13.67 -7.71
C LEU A 79 15.14 12.72 -8.88
N PHE A 80 14.14 13.02 -9.71
CA PHE A 80 13.79 12.16 -10.86
C PHE A 80 14.92 11.96 -11.88
N HIS A 81 15.88 12.87 -11.90
CA HIS A 81 16.99 12.88 -12.86
C HIS A 81 18.19 12.03 -12.40
N ASP A 82 18.19 11.51 -11.16
CA ASP A 82 19.27 10.68 -10.62
C ASP A 82 18.89 9.18 -10.74
N PRO A 83 19.73 8.32 -11.35
CA PRO A 83 19.50 6.87 -11.35
C PRO A 83 19.38 6.25 -9.95
N LYS A 84 19.95 6.89 -8.91
CA LYS A 84 19.78 6.46 -7.51
C LYS A 84 18.33 6.52 -7.03
N PHE A 85 17.54 7.48 -7.53
CA PHE A 85 16.12 7.59 -7.22
C PHE A 85 15.36 6.34 -7.66
N TRP A 86 15.60 5.88 -8.88
CA TRP A 86 14.94 4.69 -9.43
C TRP A 86 15.35 3.40 -8.71
N MET A 87 16.63 3.29 -8.30
CA MET A 87 17.08 2.15 -7.48
C MET A 87 16.43 2.16 -6.09
N ALA A 88 16.31 3.33 -5.46
CA ALA A 88 15.65 3.47 -4.17
C ALA A 88 14.14 3.17 -4.27
N ALA A 89 13.47 3.64 -5.33
CA ALA A 89 12.08 3.29 -5.60
C ALA A 89 11.91 1.77 -5.79
N ALA A 90 12.78 1.12 -6.57
CA ALA A 90 12.73 -0.33 -6.75
C ALA A 90 12.95 -1.09 -5.44
N ALA A 91 13.90 -0.65 -4.60
CA ALA A 91 14.13 -1.23 -3.28
C ALA A 91 12.93 -1.03 -2.35
N SER A 92 12.33 0.16 -2.36
CA SER A 92 11.14 0.49 -1.59
C SER A 92 9.96 -0.41 -1.95
N THR A 93 9.64 -0.56 -3.24
CA THR A 93 8.60 -1.49 -3.69
C THR A 93 8.90 -2.94 -3.32
N ALA A 94 10.16 -3.38 -3.40
CA ALA A 94 10.54 -4.73 -2.98
C ALA A 94 10.32 -4.96 -1.48
N VAL A 95 10.65 -3.97 -0.63
CA VAL A 95 10.39 -4.02 0.80
C VAL A 95 8.88 -3.99 1.08
N GLY A 96 8.14 -3.12 0.41
CA GLY A 96 6.68 -3.06 0.44
C GLY A 96 6.02 -4.40 0.15
N TYR A 97 6.56 -5.15 -0.81
CA TYR A 97 6.07 -6.49 -1.13
C TYR A 97 6.47 -7.54 -0.09
N ILE A 98 7.70 -7.51 0.42
CA ILE A 98 8.22 -8.55 1.32
C ILE A 98 7.64 -8.42 2.74
N VAL A 99 7.53 -7.21 3.27
CA VAL A 99 7.12 -6.95 4.66
C VAL A 99 5.72 -7.48 5.03
N PRO A 100 4.67 -7.39 4.19
CA PRO A 100 3.36 -7.95 4.51
C PRO A 100 3.27 -9.47 4.35
N LEU A 101 4.22 -10.14 3.67
CA LEU A 101 4.16 -11.58 3.39
C LEU A 101 4.19 -12.45 4.65
N PRO A 102 5.09 -12.26 5.65
CA PRO A 102 5.08 -13.03 6.89
C PRO A 102 3.75 -12.93 7.66
N TYR A 103 3.15 -11.73 7.70
CA TYR A 103 1.85 -11.52 8.33
C TYR A 103 0.75 -12.29 7.58
N ASN A 104 0.73 -12.19 6.26
CA ASN A 104 -0.28 -12.86 5.45
C ASN A 104 -0.14 -14.39 5.52
N TYR A 105 1.09 -14.90 5.55
CA TYR A 105 1.38 -16.32 5.73
C TYR A 105 0.95 -16.84 7.10
N TRP A 106 1.28 -16.11 8.18
CA TRP A 106 0.85 -16.48 9.54
C TRP A 106 -0.67 -16.51 9.65
N ARG A 107 -1.34 -15.51 9.08
CA ARG A 107 -2.81 -15.43 9.06
C ARG A 107 -3.44 -16.59 8.31
N LEU A 108 -2.92 -16.97 7.14
CA LEU A 108 -3.41 -18.13 6.38
C LEU A 108 -3.22 -19.44 7.15
N LYS A 109 -2.07 -19.59 7.83
CA LYS A 109 -1.78 -20.74 8.68
C LYS A 109 -2.72 -20.83 9.89
N ALA A 110 -2.98 -19.71 10.56
CA ALA A 110 -3.88 -19.62 11.71
C ALA A 110 -5.35 -19.90 11.34
N LEU A 111 -5.77 -19.49 10.13
CA LEU A 111 -7.14 -19.72 9.62
C LEU A 111 -7.34 -21.13 9.02
N GLY A 112 -6.32 -21.99 9.04
CA GLY A 112 -6.42 -23.35 8.47
C GLY A 112 -6.68 -23.37 6.97
N LYS A 113 -6.46 -22.24 6.27
CA LYS A 113 -6.63 -22.12 4.80
C LYS A 113 -5.32 -22.35 4.05
N ALA A 114 -4.39 -23.10 4.64
CA ALA A 114 -3.24 -23.59 3.92
C ALA A 114 -3.75 -24.61 2.90
N CYS A 115 -3.83 -24.22 1.63
CA CYS A 115 -4.11 -25.15 0.54
C CYS A 115 -2.91 -26.09 0.39
N HIS A 116 -2.97 -27.24 1.07
CA HIS A 116 -2.25 -28.45 0.70
C HIS A 116 -3.12 -29.66 1.03
#